data_AF-A0A7V5XD38-F1
#
_entry.id   AF-A0A7V5XD38-F1
#
_cell.length_a   1.000
_cell.length_b   1.000
_cell.length_c   1.000
_cell.angle_alpha   90.00
_cell.angle_beta   90.00
_cell.angle_gamma   90.00
#
_symmetry.space_group_name_H-M   'P 1'
#
loop_
_entity.id
_entity.type
_entity.pdbx_description
1 polymer ?
#
loop_
_entity_poly.entity_id
_entity_poly.type
_entity_poly.pdbx_seq_one_letter_code
_entity_poly.pdbx_strand_id
1 'polypeptide(L)' 'EHLEHLVGIADALRTTYPRNVEMCNLWLRKPHKRFDGRTPIQVMVEDGLSGLIRVRSQLDCAFAWDNSGSV' A
#
# COMPACT_ATOMS: atom_id res chain seq x y z
N GLU A 1 -9.26 -12.09 0.40
CA GLU A 1 -8.09 -11.61 -0.36
C GLU A 1 -8.14 -10.11 -0.65
N HIS A 2 -8.83 -9.62 -1.70
CA HIS A 2 -8.80 -8.18 -2.06
C HIS A 2 -9.18 -7.21 -0.91
N LEU A 3 -10.25 -7.52 -0.16
CA LEU A 3 -10.69 -6.71 0.98
C LEU A 3 -9.68 -6.69 2.13
N GLU A 4 -8.98 -7.80 2.39
CA GLU A 4 -8.01 -7.85 3.51
C GLU A 4 -6.78 -6.99 3.22
N HIS A 5 -6.35 -6.89 1.95
CA HIS A 5 -5.28 -5.99 1.56
C HIS A 5 -5.74 -4.53 1.65
N LEU A 6 -6.98 -4.22 1.24
CA LEU A 6 -7.52 -2.86 1.37
C LEU A 6 -7.58 -2.40 2.83
N VAL A 7 -8.06 -3.27 3.74
CA VAL A 7 -8.08 -2.97 5.18
C VAL A 7 -6.65 -2.84 5.72
N GLY A 8 -5.75 -3.76 5.37
CA GLY A 8 -4.34 -3.68 5.77
C GLY A 8 -3.62 -2.41 5.29
N ILE A 9 -3.88 -1.98 4.05
CA ILE A 9 -3.35 -0.73 3.50
C ILE A 9 -3.91 0.48 4.28
N ALA A 10 -5.22 0.49 4.55
CA ALA A 10 -5.84 1.58 5.31
C ALA A 10 -5.28 1.68 6.73
N ASP A 11 -5.10 0.55 7.41
CA ASP A 11 -4.49 0.51 8.73
C ASP A 11 -3.03 0.95 8.72
N ALA A 12 -2.22 0.46 7.75
CA ALA A 12 -0.83 0.88 7.60
C ALA A 12 -0.68 2.39 7.29
N LEU A 13 -1.60 2.97 6.51
CA LEU A 13 -1.61 4.42 6.28
C LEU A 13 -1.98 5.20 7.55
N ARG A 14 -2.92 4.69 8.35
CA ARG A 14 -3.32 5.31 9.62
C ARG A 14 -2.20 5.26 10.66
N THR A 15 -1.38 4.21 10.69
CA THR A 15 -0.18 4.15 11.56
C THR A 15 0.94 5.05 11.04
N THR A 16 1.06 5.21 9.72
CA THR A 16 2.08 6.08 9.10
C THR A 16 1.75 7.57 9.29
N TYR A 17 0.48 7.96 9.19
CA TYR A 17 0.02 9.35 9.30
C TYR A 17 -1.05 9.53 10.40
N PRO A 18 -0.73 9.25 11.68
CA PRO A 18 -1.73 9.15 12.75
C PRO A 18 -2.44 10.47 13.08
N ARG A 19 -1.85 11.61 12.72
CA ARG A 19 -2.39 12.95 12.99
C ARG A 19 -2.81 13.71 11.74
N ASN A 20 -2.62 13.14 10.55
CA ASN A 20 -2.90 13.83 9.29
C ASN A 20 -3.49 12.86 8.27
N VAL A 21 -4.81 12.69 8.33
CA VAL A 21 -5.56 11.79 7.44
C VAL A 21 -5.54 12.29 5.99
N GLU A 22 -5.42 13.60 5.76
CA GLU A 22 -5.27 14.16 4.40
C GLU A 22 -3.98 13.67 3.74
N MET A 23 -2.92 13.45 4.53
CA MET A 23 -1.66 12.92 4.03
C MET A 23 -1.79 11.49 3.51
N CYS A 24 -2.70 10.67 4.08
CA CYS A 24 -3.02 9.35 3.53
C CYS A 24 -3.58 9.47 2.11
N ASN A 25 -4.53 10.39 1.91
CA ASN A 25 -5.14 10.66 0.62
C ASN A 25 -4.13 11.21 -0.39
N LEU A 26 -3.26 12.13 0.04
CA LEU A 26 -2.19 12.67 -0.80
C LEU A 26 -1.20 11.57 -1.21
N TRP A 27 -0.80 10.71 -0.27
CA TRP A 27 0.12 9.61 -0.54
C TRP A 27 -0.42 8.66 -1.60
N LEU A 28 -1.72 8.30 -1.51
CA LEU A 28 -2.42 7.44 -2.46
C LEU A 28 -2.56 8.03 -3.87
N ARG A 29 -2.51 9.36 -3.99
CA ARG A 29 -2.69 10.10 -5.27
C ARG A 29 -1.39 10.65 -5.84
N LYS A 30 -0.29 10.59 -5.09
CA LYS A 30 1.01 11.10 -5.54
C LYS A 30 1.79 10.01 -6.29
N PRO A 31 2.43 10.34 -7.42
CA PRO A 31 3.40 9.47 -8.06
C PRO A 31 4.55 9.07 -7.14
N HIS A 32 4.90 7.79 -7.08
CA HIS A 32 6.09 7.32 -6.34
C HIS A 32 7.10 6.63 -7.25
N LYS A 33 8.38 6.87 -6.99
CA LYS A 33 9.48 6.21 -7.73
C LYS A 33 9.46 4.68 -7.59
N ARG A 34 9.00 4.16 -6.44
CA ARG A 34 8.89 2.71 -6.17
C ARG A 34 7.77 2.03 -6.96
N PHE A 35 6.88 2.84 -7.54
CA PHE A 35 5.75 2.40 -8.38
C PHE A 35 5.96 2.86 -9.83
N ASP A 36 7.21 3.00 -10.27
CA ASP A 36 7.54 3.34 -11.66
C ASP A 36 6.94 4.69 -12.09
N GLY A 37 6.80 5.62 -11.14
CA GLY A 37 6.17 6.92 -11.37
C GLY A 37 4.64 6.90 -11.40
N ARG A 38 4.00 5.75 -11.13
CA ARG A 38 2.54 5.65 -10.97
C ARG A 38 2.11 6.00 -9.56
N THR A 39 0.84 6.36 -9.42
CA THR A 39 0.20 6.53 -8.12
C THR A 39 -0.16 5.17 -7.50
N PRO A 40 -0.21 5.04 -6.17
CA PRO A 40 -0.60 3.79 -5.52
C PRO A 40 -1.99 3.34 -5.95
N ILE A 41 -2.94 4.28 -6.13
CA ILE A 41 -4.28 3.96 -6.64
C ILE A 41 -4.21 3.35 -8.05
N GLN A 42 -3.40 3.91 -8.96
CA GLN A 42 -3.24 3.32 -10.29
C GLN A 42 -2.68 1.91 -10.22
N VAL A 43 -1.64 1.67 -9.41
CA VAL A 43 -1.08 0.32 -9.22
C VAL A 43 -2.14 -0.65 -8.70
N MET A 44 -2.95 -0.26 -7.70
CA MET A 44 -3.99 -1.12 -7.14
C MET A 44 -5.11 -1.47 -8.13
N VAL A 45 -5.47 -0.53 -9.02
CA VAL A 45 -6.56 -0.70 -9.99
C VAL A 45 -6.10 -1.41 -11.25
N GLU A 46 -4.95 -1.02 -11.80
CA GLU A 46 -4.41 -1.56 -13.07
C GLU A 46 -3.82 -2.96 -12.88
N ASP A 47 -3.07 -3.19 -11.79
CA ASP A 47 -2.37 -4.46 -11.54
C ASP A 47 -3.23 -5.44 -10.68
N GLY A 48 -4.44 -5.01 -10.28
CA GLY A 48 -5.39 -5.81 -9.50
C GLY A 48 -4.84 -6.31 -8.15
N LEU A 49 -5.05 -7.59 -7.84
CA LEU A 49 -4.58 -8.20 -6.58
C LEU A 49 -3.06 -8.06 -6.39
N SER A 50 -2.29 -8.24 -7.47
CA SER A 50 -0.83 -8.09 -7.42
C SER A 50 -0.42 -6.66 -7.07
N GLY A 51 -1.17 -5.67 -7.55
CA GLY A 51 -1.01 -4.27 -7.19
C GLY A 51 -1.34 -4.00 -5.72
N LEU A 52 -2.42 -4.58 -5.20
CA LEU A 52 -2.78 -4.50 -3.79
C LEU A 52 -1.68 -5.07 -2.88
N ILE A 53 -1.16 -6.25 -3.21
CA ILE A 53 -0.05 -6.88 -2.47
C ILE A 53 1.19 -5.98 -2.53
N ARG A 54 1.57 -5.49 -3.72
CA ARG A 54 2.74 -4.62 -3.91
C ARG A 54 2.64 -3.33 -3.08
N VAL A 55 1.46 -2.69 -3.06
CA VAL A 55 1.24 -1.47 -2.26
C VAL A 55 1.26 -1.78 -0.76
N ARG A 56 0.63 -2.88 -0.34
CA ARG A 56 0.64 -3.31 1.08
C ARG A 56 2.05 -3.62 1.57
N SER A 57 2.83 -4.40 0.84
CA SER A 57 4.22 -4.73 1.21
C SER A 57 5.12 -3.50 1.28
N GLN A 58 4.78 -2.44 0.56
CA GLN A 58 5.52 -1.19 0.60
C GLN A 58 5.16 -0.32 1.84
N LEU A 59 3.99 -0.51 2.43
CA LEU A 59 3.51 0.22 3.61
C LEU A 59 3.72 -0.56 4.92
N ASP A 60 3.60 -1.88 4.86
CA ASP A 60 3.63 -2.77 6.01
C ASP A 60 4.81 -3.73 5.87
N CYS A 61 5.90 -3.42 6.58
CA CYS A 61 7.10 -4.24 6.59
C CYS A 61 6.87 -5.63 7.20
N ALA A 62 5.93 -5.78 8.14
CA ALA A 62 5.63 -7.08 8.74
C ALA A 62 4.93 -7.98 7.72
N PHE A 63 3.97 -7.42 6.97
CA PHE A 63 3.35 -8.11 5.84
C PHE A 63 4.37 -8.41 4.73
N ALA A 64 5.26 -7.48 4.41
CA ALA A 64 6.31 -7.71 3.42
C ALA A 64 7.26 -8.85 3.81
N TRP A 65 7.60 -8.94 5.10
CA TRP A 65 8.42 -10.01 5.66
C TRP A 65 7.73 -11.37 5.50
N ASP A 66 6.49 -11.48 5.96
CA ASP A 66 5.67 -12.69 5.86
C ASP A 66 5.50 -13.14 4.39
N ASN A 67 5.15 -12.20 3.51
CA ASN A 67 4.99 -12.47 2.08
C ASN A 67 6.30 -12.85 1.37
N SER A 68 7.47 -12.51 1.93
CA SER A 68 8.78 -12.88 1.35
C SER A 68 9.19 -14.33 1.63
N GLY A 69 8.45 -15.03 2.49
CA GLY A 69 8.74 -16.42 2.85
C GLY A 69 10.00 -16.60 3.70
N SER A 70 10.45 -15.54 4.40
CA SER A 70 11.56 -15.62 5.35
C SER A 70 11.11 -16.39 6.61
N VAL A 71 11.25 -17.73 6.56
CA VAL A 71 11.24 -18.66 7.69
C VAL A 71 12.58 -19.36 7.83
#